data_AF-A0AA90YXD5-F1
#
_entry.id   AF-A0AA90YXD5-F1
#
_cell.length_a   1.000
_cell.length_b   1.000
_cell.length_c   1.000
_cell.angle_alpha   90.00
_cell.angle_beta   90.00
_cell.angle_gamma   90.00
#
_symmetry.space_group_name_H-M   'P 1'
#
loop_
_entity.id
_entity.type
_entity.pdbx_description
1 polymer ?
#
loop_
_entity_poly.entity_id
_entity_poly.type
_entity_poly.pdbx_seq_one_letter_code
_entity_poly.pdbx_strand_id
1 'polypeptide(L)' 'MDAMRKAQAKRRVYRATYYELSVLSDRDLIDLGIPRSSIKRLAMEAAYGC' A
#
# COMPACT_ATOMS: atom_id res chain seq x y z
N MET A 1 -4.73 -15.14 -20.13
CA MET A 1 -3.64 -14.18 -19.88
C MET A 1 -4.07 -13.01 -18.98
N ASP A 2 -5.32 -12.57 -19.04
CA ASP A 2 -5.78 -11.36 -18.33
C ASP A 2 -5.82 -11.48 -16.81
N ALA A 3 -6.17 -12.64 -16.27
CA ALA A 3 -6.13 -12.87 -14.83
C ALA A 3 -4.72 -12.71 -14.23
N MET A 4 -3.69 -13.22 -14.93
CA MET A 4 -2.30 -13.08 -14.50
C MET A 4 -1.84 -11.62 -14.56
N ARG A 5 -2.19 -10.88 -15.63
CA ARG A 5 -1.88 -9.45 -15.76
C ARG A 5 -2.57 -8.62 -14.67
N LYS A 6 -3.85 -8.90 -14.39
CA LYS A 6 -4.60 -8.26 -13.30
C LYS A 6 -3.98 -8.54 -11.93
N ALA A 7 -3.61 -9.78 -11.64
CA ALA A 7 -2.94 -10.15 -10.40
C ALA A 7 -1.59 -9.44 -10.23
N GLN A 8 -0.80 -9.36 -11.31
CA GLN A 8 0.46 -8.61 -11.28
C GLN A 8 0.24 -7.11 -11.05
N ALA A 9 -0.77 -6.51 -11.68
CA ALA A 9 -1.11 -5.12 -11.47
C ALA A 9 -1.46 -4.83 -10.00
N LYS A 10 -2.33 -5.65 -9.38
CA LYS A 10 -2.67 -5.52 -7.95
C LYS A 10 -1.44 -5.67 -7.06
N ARG A 11 -0.58 -6.66 -7.34
CA ARG A 11 0.66 -6.88 -6.58
C ARG A 11 1.63 -5.70 -6.71
N ARG A 12 1.69 -5.06 -7.88
CA ARG A 12 2.49 -3.84 -8.09
C ARG A 12 1.96 -2.68 -7.26
N VAL A 13 0.65 -2.45 -7.25
CA VAL A 13 0.01 -1.41 -6.43
C VAL A 13 0.32 -1.64 -4.95
N TYR A 14 0.08 -2.85 -4.43
CA TYR A 14 0.37 -3.19 -3.04
C TYR A 14 1.82 -2.88 -2.65
N ARG A 15 2.78 -3.33 -3.47
CA ARG A 15 4.22 -3.16 -3.20
C ARG A 15 4.64 -1.69 -3.25
N ALA A 16 4.13 -0.94 -4.22
CA ALA A 16 4.41 0.49 -4.34
C ALA A 16 3.87 1.25 -3.12
N THR A 17 2.58 1.11 -2.81
CA THR A 17 1.95 1.78 -1.66
C THR A 17 2.61 1.41 -0.34
N TYR A 18 2.91 0.11 -0.11
CA TYR A 18 3.60 -0.31 1.10
C TYR A 18 4.99 0.31 1.20
N TYR A 19 5.77 0.27 0.12
CA TYR A 19 7.12 0.82 0.12
C TYR A 19 7.10 2.33 0.36
N GLU A 20 6.31 3.07 -0.40
CA GLU A 20 6.17 4.53 -0.31
C GLU A 20 5.79 4.98 1.10
N LEU A 21 4.81 4.32 1.73
CA LEU A 21 4.44 4.63 3.12
C LEU A 21 5.49 4.16 4.13
N SER A 22 6.17 3.03 3.89
CA SER A 22 7.16 2.48 4.83
C SER A 22 8.44 3.30 4.95
N VAL A 23 8.80 4.03 3.90
CA VAL A 23 10.00 4.89 3.88
C VAL A 23 9.74 6.27 4.49
N LEU A 24 8.48 6.63 4.73
CA LEU A 24 8.12 7.84 5.47
C LEU A 24 8.58 7.75 6.92
N SER A 25 8.96 8.89 7.49
CA SER A 25 9.28 9.00 8.91
C SER A 25 8.01 8.92 9.76
N ASP A 26 8.17 8.64 11.06
CA ASP A 26 7.02 8.65 11.97
C ASP A 26 6.34 10.03 12.02
N ARG A 27 7.09 11.12 11.83
CA ARG A 27 6.52 12.47 11.75
C ARG A 27 5.66 12.65 10.51
N ASP A 28 6.17 12.27 9.33
CA ASP A 28 5.40 12.36 8.08
C ASP A 28 4.11 11.52 8.17
N LEU A 29 4.21 10.34 8.78
CA LEU A 29 3.06 9.47 9.01
C LEU A 29 2.05 10.08 9.97
N ILE A 30 2.50 10.72 11.05
CA ILE A 30 1.64 11.44 12.00
C ILE A 30 0.96 12.63 11.32
N ASP A 31 1.70 13.41 10.52
CA ASP A 31 1.17 14.58 9.81
C ASP A 31 0.08 14.17 8.79
N LEU A 32 0.21 12.98 8.19
CA LEU A 32 -0.79 12.37 7.32
C LEU A 32 -1.94 11.68 8.07
N GLY A 33 -1.85 11.55 9.40
CA GLY A 33 -2.82 10.81 10.21
C GLY A 33 -2.79 9.29 9.97
N ILE A 34 -1.67 8.74 9.49
CA ILE A 34 -1.52 7.32 9.16
C ILE A 34 -0.67 6.63 10.24
N PRO A 35 -1.26 5.77 11.09
CA PRO A 35 -0.46 4.98 12.02
C PRO A 35 0.35 3.94 11.25
N ARG A 36 1.62 3.74 11.63
CA ARG A 36 2.56 2.84 10.93
C ARG A 36 2.06 1.39 10.85
N SER A 37 1.26 0.95 11.83
CA SER A 37 0.59 -0.36 11.82
C SER A 37 -0.48 -0.50 10.74
N SER A 38 -1.08 0.60 10.26
CA SER A 38 -2.09 0.60 9.20
C SER A 38 -1.51 0.52 7.79
N ILE A 39 -0.21 0.72 7.58
CA ILE A 39 0.42 0.71 6.25
C ILE A 39 0.08 -0.56 5.46
N LYS A 40 0.16 -1.73 6.11
CA LYS A 40 -0.18 -3.01 5.48
C LYS A 40 -1.64 -3.07 5.05
N ARG A 41 -2.55 -2.56 5.87
CA ARG A 41 -3.99 -2.52 5.59
C ARG A 41 -4.28 -1.58 4.43
N LEU A 42 -3.74 -0.36 4.45
CA LEU A 42 -3.91 0.63 3.38
C LEU A 42 -3.36 0.13 2.05
N ALA A 43 -2.19 -0.54 2.05
CA ALA A 43 -1.65 -1.15 0.85
C ALA A 43 -2.53 -2.27 0.29
N MET A 44 -3.18 -3.07 1.15
CA MET A 44 -4.17 -4.08 0.73
C MET A 44 -5.42 -3.42 0.15
N GLU A 45 -5.97 -2.43 0.83
CA GLU A 45 -7.15 -1.68 0.37
C GLU A 45 -6.91 -1.02 -1.00
N ALA A 46 -5.77 -0.35 -1.18
CA ALA A 46 -5.40 0.27 -2.46
C ALA A 46 -5.26 -0.75 -3.61
N ALA A 47 -4.80 -1.97 -3.32
CA ALA A 47 -4.57 -3.00 -4.33
C ALA A 47 -5.79 -3.88 -4.61
N TYR A 48 -6.62 -4.14 -3.61
CA TYR A 48 -7.69 -5.15 -3.66
C TYR A 48 -9.09 -4.62 -3.35
N GLY A 49 -9.22 -3.42 -2.78
CA GLY A 49 -10.50 -2.81 -2.40
C GLY A 49 -11.21 -3.51 -1.24
N CYS A 50 -10.44 -4.10 -0.32
CA CYS A 50 -10.93 -4.85 0.83
C CYS A 50 -11.07 -4.00 2.10
#